data_AF-A0A936WNW5-F1
#
_entry.id   AF-A0A936WNW5-F1
#
_cell.length_a   1.000
_cell.length_b   1.000
_cell.length_c   1.000
_cell.angle_alpha   90.00
_cell.angle_beta   90.00
_cell.angle_gamma   90.00
#
_symmetry.space_group_name_H-M   'P 1'
#
loop_
_entity.id
_entity.type
_entity.pdbx_description
1 polymer ?
#
loop_
_entity_poly.entity_id
_entity_poly.type
_entity_poly.pdbx_seq_one_letter_code
_entity_poly.pdbx_strand_id
1 'polypeptide(L)'
;MAHATDIRLSIGMQRGKSDRVDARRIAEYAQRFGDKARLLQHSCLDFTELKTLLALRERLVKERGKDRAQIKDNVLYMTGGAKQLVKAELERQLKALERSIANLEKAIKAIVNKDRELSRKNRLAQTVSGIGPVLSSELIAHTDGFTRFNTPRQLVCYVGAAPFEKTSGSSVRGKTSTSSFANKRLKSLLRLAALSAVRVQGDLRDYYLRRSQKAKDRS
;
A
#
# COMPACT_ATOMS: atom_id res chain seq x y z
N MET A 1 19.61 4.53 4.69
CA MET A 1 19.25 4.86 3.30
C MET A 1 18.43 6.13 3.30
N ALA A 2 18.94 7.21 2.71
CA ALA A 2 18.16 8.44 2.51
C ALA A 2 17.24 8.25 1.29
N HIS A 3 15.98 8.69 1.39
CA HIS A 3 15.07 8.60 0.25
C HIS A 3 15.39 9.73 -0.75
N ALA A 4 15.17 9.51 -2.05
CA ALA A 4 15.45 10.52 -3.08
C ALA A 4 14.71 11.85 -2.83
N THR A 5 13.54 11.80 -2.18
CA THR A 5 12.82 13.03 -1.75
C THR A 5 13.51 13.76 -0.61
N ASP A 6 14.20 13.07 0.29
CA ASP A 6 14.90 13.71 1.42
C ASP A 6 16.08 14.51 0.88
N ILE A 7 16.80 13.93 -0.08
CA ILE A 7 17.84 14.62 -0.85
C ILE A 7 17.21 15.85 -1.50
N ARG A 8 16.17 15.68 -2.33
CA ARG A 8 15.53 16.79 -3.05
C ARG A 8 15.03 17.93 -2.15
N LEU A 9 14.43 17.62 -1.00
CA LEU A 9 13.85 18.62 -0.11
C LEU A 9 14.90 19.38 0.71
N SER A 10 16.07 18.78 0.95
CA SER A 10 17.15 19.41 1.71
C SER A 10 17.95 20.49 0.96
N ILE A 11 17.79 20.60 -0.37
CA ILE A 11 18.69 21.41 -1.24
C ILE A 11 18.10 22.76 -1.65
N GLY A 12 16.89 23.10 -1.19
CA GLY A 12 16.21 24.37 -1.51
C GLY A 12 15.65 24.46 -2.94
N MET A 13 15.32 25.67 -3.39
CA MET A 13 14.74 25.95 -4.70
C MET A 13 15.84 25.93 -5.79
N GLN A 14 15.66 25.15 -6.86
CA GLN A 14 16.72 24.98 -7.88
C GLN A 14 16.22 25.07 -9.32
N ARG A 15 17.10 25.51 -10.23
CA ARG A 15 16.89 25.59 -11.70
C ARG A 15 17.98 24.80 -12.41
N GLY A 16 17.64 24.13 -13.52
CA GLY A 16 18.56 23.31 -14.30
C GLY A 16 18.72 21.88 -13.75
N LYS A 17 18.46 20.89 -14.61
CA LYS A 17 18.61 19.46 -14.31
C LYS A 17 19.66 18.86 -15.25
N SER A 18 20.70 18.26 -14.70
CA SER A 18 21.77 17.58 -15.42
C SER A 18 22.39 16.53 -14.49
N ASP A 19 22.80 15.39 -15.04
CA ASP A 19 23.39 14.27 -14.30
C ASP A 19 24.63 14.68 -13.50
N ARG A 20 25.45 15.59 -14.04
CA ARG A 20 26.64 16.11 -13.34
C ARG A 20 26.26 16.91 -12.08
N VAL A 21 25.17 17.67 -12.17
CA VAL A 21 24.66 18.45 -11.03
C VAL A 21 23.99 17.51 -10.02
N ASP A 22 23.26 16.49 -10.47
CA ASP A 22 22.65 15.48 -9.59
C ASP A 22 23.71 14.63 -8.85
N ALA A 23 24.78 14.22 -9.51
CA ALA A 23 25.89 13.51 -8.87
C ALA A 23 26.56 14.36 -7.78
N ARG A 24 26.82 15.64 -8.08
CA ARG A 24 27.36 16.58 -7.08
C ARG A 24 26.43 16.77 -5.89
N ARG A 25 25.12 16.87 -6.14
CA ARG A 25 24.09 17.00 -5.09
C ARG A 25 24.05 15.77 -4.17
N ILE A 26 24.12 14.57 -4.72
CA ILE A 26 24.16 13.33 -3.94
C ILE A 26 25.41 13.30 -3.06
N ALA A 27 26.56 13.67 -3.61
CA ALA A 27 27.82 13.72 -2.85
C ALA A 27 27.75 14.74 -1.69
N GLU A 28 27.25 15.95 -1.96
CA GLU A 28 27.10 17.00 -0.94
C GLU A 28 26.12 16.59 0.17
N TYR A 29 24.98 15.98 -0.20
CA TYR A 29 24.04 15.42 0.78
C TYR A 29 24.69 14.32 1.63
N ALA A 30 25.39 13.38 0.98
CA ALA A 30 26.05 12.28 1.67
C ALA A 30 27.11 12.77 2.66
N GLN A 31 27.88 13.81 2.30
CA GLN A 31 28.86 14.42 3.20
C GLN A 31 28.18 15.11 4.40
N ARG A 32 27.11 15.87 4.16
CA ARG A 32 26.41 16.64 5.21
C ARG A 32 25.63 15.77 6.19
N PHE A 33 25.05 14.68 5.71
CA PHE A 33 24.20 13.78 6.50
C PHE A 33 24.85 12.41 6.73
N GLY A 34 26.19 12.36 6.72
CA GLY A 34 26.96 11.13 6.95
C GLY A 34 26.67 10.52 8.32
N ASP A 35 26.41 11.36 9.33
CA ASP A 35 25.96 11.00 10.68
C ASP A 35 24.64 10.21 10.69
N LYS A 36 23.78 10.43 9.69
CA LYS A 36 22.47 9.77 9.54
C LYS A 36 22.50 8.61 8.54
N ALA A 37 23.67 8.27 8.01
CA ALA A 37 23.83 7.15 7.10
C ALA A 37 23.41 5.85 7.81
N ARG A 38 22.66 5.00 7.08
CA ARG A 38 22.31 3.66 7.56
C ARG A 38 22.74 2.66 6.50
N LEU A 39 23.54 1.69 6.92
CA LEU A 39 23.98 0.57 6.09
C LEU A 39 22.77 -0.24 5.61
N LEU A 40 22.87 -0.71 4.37
CA LEU A 40 21.84 -1.51 3.72
C LEU A 40 21.96 -2.95 4.23
N GLN A 41 20.93 -3.45 4.90
CA GLN A 41 20.91 -4.81 5.44
C GLN A 41 20.23 -5.77 4.46
N HIS A 42 20.62 -7.04 4.39
CA HIS A 42 20.01 -8.01 3.47
C HIS A 42 18.49 -8.13 3.61
N SER A 43 17.95 -8.00 4.83
CA SER A 43 16.50 -7.96 5.09
C SER A 43 15.77 -6.88 4.29
N CYS A 44 16.42 -5.76 3.98
CA CYS A 44 15.80 -4.69 3.20
C CYS A 44 15.67 -5.02 1.69
N LEU A 45 16.50 -5.94 1.18
CA LEU A 45 16.39 -6.43 -0.20
C LEU A 45 15.17 -7.34 -0.32
N ASP A 46 14.97 -8.26 0.63
CA ASP A 46 13.80 -9.13 0.69
C ASP A 46 12.48 -8.31 0.76
N PHE A 47 12.46 -7.21 1.53
CA PHE A 47 11.29 -6.31 1.55
C PHE A 47 11.09 -5.51 0.26
N THR A 48 12.17 -5.19 -0.47
CA THR A 48 12.09 -4.49 -1.76
C THR A 48 11.54 -5.41 -2.85
N GLU A 49 11.99 -6.65 -2.87
CA GLU A 49 11.43 -7.71 -3.73
C GLU A 49 9.94 -7.93 -3.40
N LEU A 50 9.60 -8.06 -2.11
CA LEU A 50 8.22 -8.23 -1.66
C LEU A 50 7.32 -7.07 -2.11
N LYS A 51 7.78 -5.82 -2.00
CA LYS A 51 7.06 -4.62 -2.50
C LYS A 51 6.82 -4.71 -4.01
N THR A 52 7.80 -5.19 -4.76
CA THR A 52 7.73 -5.33 -6.22
C THR A 52 6.70 -6.38 -6.63
N LEU A 53 6.71 -7.54 -5.97
CA LEU A 53 5.73 -8.60 -6.21
C LEU A 53 4.30 -8.17 -5.82
N LEU A 54 4.13 -7.45 -4.70
CA LEU A 54 2.84 -6.92 -4.27
C LEU A 54 2.29 -5.89 -5.26
N ALA A 55 3.13 -4.98 -5.75
CA ALA A 55 2.75 -3.99 -6.75
C ALA A 55 2.33 -4.65 -8.07
N LEU A 56 3.09 -5.66 -8.53
CA LEU A 56 2.74 -6.42 -9.72
C LEU A 56 1.42 -7.19 -9.53
N ARG A 57 1.22 -7.83 -8.38
CA ARG A 57 -0.03 -8.50 -8.03
C ARG A 57 -1.20 -7.52 -8.07
N GLU A 58 -1.05 -6.33 -7.50
CA GLU A 58 -2.11 -5.30 -7.55
C GLU A 58 -2.46 -4.94 -8.99
N ARG A 59 -1.46 -4.75 -9.86
CA ARG A 59 -1.67 -4.45 -11.27
C ARG A 59 -2.49 -5.54 -11.95
N LEU A 60 -2.09 -6.82 -11.80
CA LEU A 60 -2.79 -7.94 -12.42
C LEU A 60 -4.21 -8.13 -11.88
N VAL A 61 -4.43 -7.89 -10.58
CA VAL A 61 -5.78 -7.94 -9.99
C VAL A 61 -6.70 -6.86 -10.58
N LYS A 62 -6.17 -5.66 -10.83
CA LYS A 62 -6.92 -4.57 -11.49
C LYS A 62 -7.24 -4.94 -12.94
N GLU A 63 -6.27 -5.48 -13.66
CA GLU A 63 -6.42 -5.95 -15.05
C GLU A 63 -7.51 -7.03 -15.14
N ARG A 64 -7.44 -8.06 -14.31
CA ARG A 64 -8.49 -9.09 -14.20
C ARG A 64 -9.87 -8.49 -13.91
N GLY A 65 -9.93 -7.45 -13.09
CA GLY A 65 -11.18 -6.74 -12.80
C GLY A 65 -11.76 -6.04 -14.03
N LYS A 66 -10.91 -5.43 -14.86
CA LYS A 66 -11.31 -4.81 -16.13
C LYS A 66 -11.82 -5.85 -17.12
N ASP A 67 -11.11 -6.96 -17.28
CA ASP A 67 -11.50 -8.02 -18.22
C ASP A 67 -12.84 -8.63 -17.81
N ARG A 68 -13.06 -8.85 -16.50
CA ARG A 68 -14.36 -9.30 -15.98
C ARG A 68 -15.49 -8.31 -16.30
N ALA A 69 -15.24 -7.01 -16.15
CA ALA A 69 -16.22 -5.98 -16.49
C ALA A 69 -16.49 -5.97 -18.00
N GLN A 70 -15.45 -6.07 -18.84
CA GLN A 70 -15.59 -6.15 -20.30
C GLN A 70 -16.38 -7.38 -20.74
N ILE A 71 -16.14 -8.56 -20.15
CA ILE A 71 -16.93 -9.76 -20.43
C ILE A 71 -18.41 -9.50 -20.10
N LYS A 72 -18.71 -8.82 -19.00
CA LYS A 72 -20.08 -8.53 -18.61
C LYS A 72 -20.74 -7.51 -19.56
N ASP A 73 -20.03 -6.44 -19.90
CA ASP A 73 -20.57 -5.28 -20.60
C ASP A 73 -20.53 -5.45 -22.13
N ASN A 74 -19.41 -5.89 -22.72
CA ASN A 74 -19.29 -6.04 -24.18
C ASN A 74 -20.10 -7.22 -24.73
N VAL A 75 -20.15 -8.33 -23.99
CA VAL A 75 -20.94 -9.51 -24.42
C VAL A 75 -22.44 -9.23 -24.36
N LEU A 76 -22.88 -8.26 -23.56
CA LEU A 76 -24.29 -7.90 -23.44
C LEU A 76 -24.85 -7.33 -24.76
N TYR A 77 -24.08 -6.51 -25.47
CA TYR A 77 -24.51 -5.82 -26.68
C TYR A 77 -24.11 -6.51 -28.00
N MET A 78 -23.40 -7.63 -27.94
CA MET A 78 -22.98 -8.40 -29.11
C MET A 78 -23.95 -9.55 -29.43
N THR A 79 -24.14 -9.82 -30.73
CA THR A 79 -24.96 -10.92 -31.28
C THR A 79 -24.14 -11.80 -32.24
N GLY A 80 -24.59 -13.04 -32.43
CA GLY A 80 -23.98 -13.99 -33.38
C GLY A 80 -22.54 -14.39 -33.03
N GLY A 81 -21.86 -15.10 -33.94
CA GLY A 81 -20.57 -15.77 -33.71
C GLY A 81 -19.43 -14.90 -33.19
N ALA A 82 -19.43 -13.59 -33.48
CA ALA A 82 -18.44 -12.65 -32.96
C ALA A 82 -18.49 -12.55 -31.43
N LYS A 83 -19.68 -12.68 -30.82
CA LYS A 83 -19.88 -12.69 -29.37
C LYS A 83 -19.13 -13.85 -28.72
N GLN A 84 -19.28 -15.06 -29.26
CA GLN A 84 -18.64 -16.27 -28.73
C GLN A 84 -17.13 -16.18 -28.85
N LEU A 85 -16.60 -15.66 -29.96
CA LEU A 85 -15.17 -15.47 -30.16
C LEU A 85 -14.57 -14.50 -29.15
N VAL A 86 -15.16 -13.30 -29.00
CA VAL A 86 -14.68 -12.30 -28.03
C VAL A 86 -14.75 -12.82 -26.61
N LYS A 87 -15.87 -13.47 -26.24
CA LYS A 87 -16.03 -14.07 -24.90
C LYS A 87 -14.96 -15.13 -24.64
N ALA A 88 -14.72 -16.05 -25.59
CA ALA A 88 -13.74 -17.12 -25.42
C ALA A 88 -12.31 -16.58 -25.25
N GLU A 89 -11.93 -15.53 -25.99
CA GLU A 89 -10.61 -14.92 -25.88
C GLU A 89 -10.44 -14.17 -24.53
N LEU A 90 -11.43 -13.39 -24.10
CA LEU A 90 -11.38 -12.72 -22.80
C LEU A 90 -11.35 -13.73 -21.63
N GLU A 91 -12.09 -14.83 -21.72
CA GLU A 91 -12.04 -15.91 -20.72
C GLU A 91 -10.66 -16.59 -20.68
N ARG A 92 -9.99 -16.75 -21.82
CA ARG A 92 -8.62 -17.27 -21.90
C ARG A 92 -7.63 -16.33 -21.21
N GLN A 93 -7.72 -15.03 -21.49
CA GLN A 93 -6.87 -14.00 -20.86
C GLN A 93 -7.10 -13.96 -19.35
N LEU A 94 -8.35 -14.00 -18.92
CA LEU A 94 -8.72 -14.04 -17.50
C LEU A 94 -8.12 -15.26 -16.78
N LYS A 95 -8.17 -16.44 -17.39
CA LYS A 95 -7.52 -17.65 -16.85
C LYS A 95 -6.00 -17.49 -16.74
N ALA A 96 -5.35 -16.86 -17.72
CA ALA A 96 -3.91 -16.60 -17.68
C ALA A 96 -3.53 -15.62 -16.56
N LEU A 97 -4.33 -14.56 -16.36
CA LEU A 97 -4.16 -13.62 -15.25
C LEU A 97 -4.34 -14.30 -13.89
N GLU A 98 -5.36 -15.14 -13.73
CA GLU A 98 -5.60 -15.86 -12.48
C GLU A 98 -4.44 -16.79 -12.12
N ARG A 99 -3.87 -17.51 -13.10
CA ARG A 99 -2.66 -18.32 -12.91
C ARG A 99 -1.46 -17.47 -12.50
N SER A 100 -1.24 -16.34 -13.17
CA SER A 100 -0.15 -15.42 -12.85
C SER A 100 -0.28 -14.84 -11.44
N ILE A 101 -1.49 -14.44 -11.04
CA ILE A 101 -1.77 -13.94 -9.68
C ILE A 101 -1.49 -15.04 -8.65
N ALA A 102 -1.93 -16.28 -8.89
CA ALA A 102 -1.68 -17.39 -7.97
C ALA A 102 -0.18 -17.69 -7.81
N ASN A 103 0.60 -17.60 -8.90
CA ASN A 103 2.05 -17.78 -8.85
C ASN A 103 2.72 -16.66 -8.04
N LEU A 104 2.30 -15.40 -8.22
CA LEU A 104 2.81 -14.28 -7.42
C LEU A 104 2.45 -14.44 -5.94
N GLU A 105 1.24 -14.90 -5.61
CA GLU A 105 0.83 -15.15 -4.23
C GLU A 105 1.67 -16.25 -3.56
N LYS A 106 2.04 -17.30 -4.32
CA LYS A 106 2.98 -18.32 -3.85
C LYS A 106 4.36 -17.74 -3.57
N ALA A 107 4.90 -16.92 -4.49
CA ALA A 107 6.19 -16.27 -4.33
C ALA A 107 6.21 -15.31 -3.12
N ILE A 108 5.16 -14.49 -2.97
CA ILE A 108 4.96 -13.61 -1.80
C ILE A 108 4.97 -14.43 -0.51
N LYS A 109 4.21 -15.52 -0.47
CA LYS A 109 4.15 -16.41 0.69
C LYS A 109 5.50 -17.05 1.00
N ALA A 110 6.28 -17.42 -0.01
CA ALA A 110 7.61 -17.99 0.16
C ALA A 110 8.57 -16.99 0.83
N ILE A 111 8.60 -15.73 0.37
CA ILE A 111 9.43 -14.67 0.98
C ILE A 111 9.04 -14.45 2.44
N VAL A 112 7.74 -14.33 2.72
CA VAL A 112 7.26 -14.09 4.10
C VAL A 112 7.55 -15.27 5.03
N ASN A 113 7.61 -16.49 4.50
CA ASN A 113 7.89 -17.70 5.28
C ASN A 113 9.37 -18.08 5.34
N LYS A 114 10.24 -17.38 4.62
CA LYS A 114 11.70 -17.60 4.64
C LYS A 114 12.30 -17.37 6.02
N ASP A 115 11.75 -16.40 6.75
CA ASP A 115 12.13 -16.07 8.13
C ASP A 115 11.00 -16.50 9.10
N ARG A 116 11.37 -17.26 10.15
CA ARG A 116 10.44 -17.78 11.15
C ARG A 116 9.75 -16.67 11.94
N GLU A 117 10.47 -15.64 12.35
CA GLU A 117 9.90 -14.50 13.05
C GLU A 117 8.99 -13.68 12.14
N LEU A 118 9.36 -13.53 10.86
CA LEU A 118 8.50 -12.85 9.89
C LEU A 118 7.20 -13.62 9.65
N SER A 119 7.29 -14.94 9.51
CA SER A 119 6.11 -15.82 9.38
C SER A 119 5.22 -15.76 10.61
N ARG A 120 5.81 -15.74 11.82
CA ARG A 120 5.08 -15.60 13.09
C ARG A 120 4.35 -14.25 13.16
N LYS A 121 5.04 -13.15 12.84
CA LYS A 121 4.45 -11.80 12.76
C LYS A 121 3.31 -11.73 11.74
N ASN A 122 3.48 -12.36 10.57
CA ASN A 122 2.45 -12.45 9.54
C ASN A 122 1.19 -13.18 10.02
N ARG A 123 1.38 -14.31 10.71
CA ARG A 123 0.28 -15.10 11.26
C ARG A 123 -0.45 -14.32 12.36
N LEU A 124 0.29 -13.65 13.24
CA LEU A 124 -0.28 -12.81 14.29
C LEU A 124 -1.07 -11.63 13.71
N ALA A 125 -0.57 -10.99 12.64
CA ALA A 125 -1.33 -9.93 11.97
C ALA A 125 -2.68 -10.43 11.42
N GLN A 126 -2.73 -11.67 10.92
CA GLN A 126 -3.94 -12.28 10.35
C GLN A 126 -4.95 -12.76 11.41
N THR A 127 -4.61 -12.78 12.71
CA THR A 127 -5.61 -13.09 13.76
C THR A 127 -6.57 -11.92 13.99
N VAL A 128 -6.24 -10.73 13.51
CA VAL A 128 -7.11 -9.55 13.61
C VAL A 128 -8.21 -9.67 12.54
N SER A 129 -9.46 -9.56 12.97
CA SER A 129 -10.62 -9.60 12.06
C SER A 129 -10.48 -8.58 10.93
N GLY A 130 -10.72 -9.03 9.70
CA GLY A 130 -10.58 -8.23 8.48
C GLY A 130 -9.16 -8.18 7.90
N ILE A 131 -8.12 -8.65 8.60
CA ILE A 131 -6.76 -8.73 8.06
C ILE A 131 -6.52 -10.09 7.39
N GLY A 132 -6.49 -10.08 6.06
CA GLY A 132 -6.12 -11.25 5.25
C GLY A 132 -4.66 -11.26 4.81
N PRO A 133 -4.22 -12.32 4.09
CA PRO A 133 -2.82 -12.53 3.70
C PRO A 133 -2.24 -11.42 2.82
N VAL A 134 -3.08 -10.76 2.02
CA VAL A 134 -2.65 -9.61 1.19
C VAL A 134 -2.31 -8.42 2.06
N LEU A 135 -3.22 -8.03 2.96
CA LEU A 135 -3.01 -6.87 3.82
C LEU A 135 -1.87 -7.12 4.82
N SER A 136 -1.76 -8.32 5.38
CA SER A 136 -0.66 -8.66 6.28
C SER A 136 0.70 -8.61 5.58
N SER A 137 0.79 -9.10 4.33
CA SER A 137 2.01 -9.00 3.51
C SER A 137 2.36 -7.55 3.16
N GLU A 138 1.38 -6.72 2.82
CA GLU A 138 1.56 -5.29 2.56
C GLU A 138 2.04 -4.55 3.81
N LEU A 139 1.49 -4.85 4.98
CA LEU A 139 1.93 -4.29 6.26
C LEU A 139 3.38 -4.70 6.54
N ILE A 140 3.72 -5.97 6.39
CA ILE A 140 5.10 -6.46 6.57
C ILE A 140 6.06 -5.73 5.65
N ALA A 141 5.73 -5.65 4.35
CA ALA A 141 6.56 -5.01 3.36
C ALA A 141 6.79 -3.53 3.68
N HIS A 142 5.74 -2.78 4.01
CA HIS A 142 5.84 -1.33 4.22
C HIS A 142 6.42 -0.92 5.58
N THR A 143 6.35 -1.82 6.56
CA THR A 143 6.89 -1.60 7.93
C THR A 143 8.23 -2.28 8.15
N ASP A 144 8.82 -2.88 7.12
CA ASP A 144 10.04 -3.69 7.19
C ASP A 144 9.98 -4.69 8.36
N GLY A 145 8.91 -5.50 8.39
CA GLY A 145 8.66 -6.47 9.45
C GLY A 145 8.31 -5.85 10.82
N PHE A 146 7.58 -4.74 10.81
CA PHE A 146 7.18 -3.93 11.97
C PHE A 146 8.33 -3.22 12.71
N THR A 147 9.46 -3.01 12.05
CA THR A 147 10.63 -2.35 12.65
C THR A 147 10.83 -0.91 12.18
N ARG A 148 10.22 -0.52 11.05
CA ARG A 148 10.40 0.79 10.43
C ARG A 148 9.81 1.94 11.25
N PHE A 149 8.76 1.68 12.01
CA PHE A 149 8.03 2.70 12.77
C PHE A 149 8.14 2.41 14.26
N ASN A 150 8.50 3.43 15.05
CA ASN A 150 8.63 3.31 16.50
C ASN A 150 7.27 3.35 17.20
N THR A 151 6.27 3.98 16.58
CA THR A 151 4.92 4.10 17.16
C THR A 151 3.83 3.82 16.13
N PRO A 152 2.66 3.30 16.56
CA PRO A 152 1.51 3.13 15.68
C PRO A 152 1.06 4.43 15.00
N ARG A 153 1.21 5.58 15.68
CA ARG A 153 0.87 6.89 15.13
C ARG A 153 1.68 7.21 13.86
N GLN A 154 2.96 6.87 13.84
CA GLN A 154 3.80 7.07 12.65
C GLN A 154 3.32 6.24 11.45
N LEU A 155 2.92 4.97 11.69
CA LEU A 155 2.34 4.13 10.65
C LEU A 155 1.02 4.70 10.12
N VAL A 156 0.13 5.14 11.03
CA VAL A 156 -1.16 5.74 10.67
C VAL A 156 -0.98 7.03 9.85
N CYS A 157 0.03 7.85 10.19
CA CYS A 157 0.42 9.02 9.39
C CYS A 157 0.96 8.63 8.01
N TYR A 158 1.83 7.61 7.93
CA TYR A 158 2.38 7.10 6.67
C TYR A 158 1.30 6.55 5.73
N VAL A 159 0.32 5.83 6.27
CA VAL A 159 -0.87 5.37 5.55
C VAL A 159 -1.75 6.54 5.11
N GLY A 160 -1.69 7.68 5.80
CA GLY A 160 -2.61 8.80 5.61
C GLY A 160 -4.01 8.49 6.13
N ALA A 161 -4.10 7.72 7.22
CA ALA A 161 -5.34 7.51 7.96
C ALA A 161 -5.51 8.53 9.11
N ALA A 162 -4.42 9.15 9.57
CA ALA A 162 -4.48 10.32 10.45
C ALA A 162 -4.63 11.59 9.60
N PRO A 163 -5.56 12.50 9.95
CA PRO A 163 -5.70 13.77 9.27
C PRO A 163 -4.64 14.74 9.83
N PHE A 164 -4.00 15.54 8.96
CA PHE A 164 -3.02 16.55 9.39
C PHE A 164 -3.71 17.89 9.56
N GLU A 165 -3.62 18.47 10.76
CA GLU A 165 -4.07 19.84 10.99
C GLU A 165 -3.18 20.80 10.21
N LYS A 166 -3.80 21.68 9.42
CA LYS A 166 -3.12 22.77 8.74
C LYS A 166 -3.35 24.03 9.54
N THR A 167 -2.56 24.19 10.60
CA THR A 167 -2.51 25.41 11.42
C THR A 167 -1.22 26.14 11.14
N SER A 168 -1.32 27.37 10.64
CA SER A 168 -0.18 28.29 10.51
C SER A 168 -0.54 29.60 11.20
N GLY A 169 0.10 29.88 12.33
CA GLY A 169 -0.26 30.99 13.22
C GLY A 169 -1.62 30.82 13.92
N SER A 170 -2.11 31.87 14.58
CA SER A 170 -3.41 31.90 15.27
C SER A 170 -4.62 32.00 14.35
N SER A 171 -4.41 32.31 13.06
CA SER A 171 -5.47 32.84 12.18
C SER A 171 -5.77 31.95 10.96
N VAL A 172 -4.95 30.94 10.65
CA VAL A 172 -5.18 30.03 9.52
C VAL A 172 -5.55 28.64 10.02
N ARG A 173 -6.83 28.29 9.97
CA ARG A 173 -7.35 26.93 10.16
C ARG A 173 -7.80 26.37 8.81
N GLY A 174 -6.88 25.74 8.08
CA GLY A 174 -7.20 25.05 6.84
C GLY A 174 -7.94 23.74 7.11
N LYS A 175 -8.70 23.23 6.11
CA LYS A 175 -9.31 21.90 6.19
C LYS A 175 -8.24 20.82 6.45
N THR A 176 -8.45 20.04 7.51
CA THR A 176 -7.58 18.92 7.88
C THR A 176 -7.56 17.90 6.74
N SER A 177 -6.41 17.70 6.09
CA SER A 177 -6.28 16.83 4.92
C SER A 177 -5.21 15.77 5.13
N THR A 178 -5.38 14.60 4.52
CA THR A 178 -4.32 13.59 4.52
C THR A 178 -3.25 13.95 3.50
N SER A 179 -1.98 13.68 3.80
CA SER A 179 -0.86 14.00 2.92
C SER A 179 -0.99 13.37 1.53
N SER A 180 -0.53 14.05 0.48
CA SER A 180 -0.42 13.49 -0.87
C SER A 180 0.61 12.36 -0.95
N PHE A 181 1.57 12.33 -0.01
CA PHE A 181 2.60 11.30 0.17
C PHE A 181 2.10 10.05 0.91
N ALA A 182 0.81 9.97 1.22
CA ALA A 182 0.22 8.83 1.90
C ALA A 182 0.28 7.55 1.03
N ASN A 183 0.47 6.40 1.68
CA ASN A 183 0.31 5.11 1.03
C ASN A 183 -1.18 4.80 0.78
N LYS A 184 -1.69 5.29 -0.36
CA LYS A 184 -3.10 5.16 -0.78
C LYS A 184 -3.55 3.71 -0.89
N ARG A 185 -2.64 2.80 -1.28
CA ARG A 185 -2.90 1.37 -1.39
C ARG A 185 -3.20 0.78 -0.01
N LEU A 186 -2.28 0.96 0.93
CA LEU A 186 -2.41 0.46 2.29
C LEU A 186 -3.64 1.08 2.99
N LYS A 187 -3.93 2.37 2.74
CA LYS A 187 -5.16 3.04 3.20
C LYS A 187 -6.43 2.37 2.69
N SER A 188 -6.46 2.01 1.41
CA SER A 188 -7.61 1.35 0.80
C SER A 188 -7.82 -0.05 1.36
N LEU A 189 -6.74 -0.83 1.52
CA LEU A 189 -6.79 -2.16 2.13
C LEU A 189 -7.24 -2.11 3.59
N LEU A 190 -6.71 -1.19 4.39
CA LEU A 190 -7.11 -1.01 5.80
C LEU A 190 -8.58 -0.58 5.92
N ARG A 191 -9.07 0.27 5.01
CA ARG A 191 -10.49 0.62 4.96
C ARG A 191 -11.37 -0.60 4.68
N LEU A 192 -11.00 -1.43 3.70
CA LEU A 192 -11.74 -2.65 3.38
C LEU A 192 -11.70 -3.66 4.53
N ALA A 193 -10.55 -3.80 5.21
CA ALA A 193 -10.40 -4.62 6.39
C ALA A 193 -11.33 -4.16 7.52
N ALA A 194 -11.36 -2.86 7.82
CA ALA A 194 -12.25 -2.28 8.82
C ALA A 194 -13.73 -2.53 8.47
N LEU A 195 -14.13 -2.32 7.21
CA LEU A 195 -15.50 -2.59 6.75
C LEU A 195 -15.87 -4.08 6.86
N SER A 196 -14.92 -4.98 6.62
CA SER A 196 -15.11 -6.42 6.81
C SER A 196 -15.24 -6.78 8.29
N ALA A 197 -14.36 -6.24 9.14
CA ALA A 197 -14.33 -6.51 10.57
C ALA A 197 -15.63 -6.12 11.28
N VAL A 198 -16.24 -4.99 10.89
CA VAL A 198 -17.49 -4.49 11.46
C VAL A 198 -18.70 -5.40 11.14
N ARG A 199 -18.63 -6.24 10.11
CA ARG A 199 -19.71 -7.18 9.77
C ARG A 199 -19.77 -8.37 10.73
N VAL A 200 -18.67 -8.70 11.38
CA VAL A 200 -18.56 -9.80 12.34
C VAL A 200 -18.82 -9.25 13.75
N GLN A 201 -19.46 -10.03 14.62
CA GLN A 201 -19.61 -9.67 16.03
C GLN A 201 -18.24 -9.62 16.72
N GLY A 202 -18.01 -8.63 17.59
CA GLY A 202 -16.79 -8.47 18.36
C GLY A 202 -16.39 -7.00 18.59
N ASP A 203 -15.30 -6.81 19.33
CA ASP A 203 -14.86 -5.50 19.84
C ASP A 203 -14.74 -4.40 18.78
N LEU A 204 -14.29 -4.75 17.57
CA LEU A 204 -14.14 -3.79 16.47
C LEU A 204 -15.48 -3.27 15.96
N ARG A 205 -16.51 -4.13 15.93
CA ARG A 205 -17.89 -3.74 15.58
C ARG A 205 -18.46 -2.85 16.67
N ASP A 206 -18.30 -3.22 17.93
CA ASP A 206 -18.84 -2.46 19.07
C ASP A 206 -18.18 -1.09 19.18
N TYR A 207 -16.87 -1.03 18.96
CA TYR A 207 -16.14 0.23 18.85
C TYR A 207 -16.67 1.10 17.71
N TYR A 208 -16.89 0.53 16.52
CA TYR A 208 -17.43 1.26 15.37
C TYR A 208 -18.83 1.81 15.64
N LEU A 209 -19.75 0.99 16.17
CA LEU A 209 -21.12 1.41 16.48
C LEU A 209 -21.14 2.54 17.50
N ARG A 210 -20.36 2.42 18.59
CA ARG A 210 -20.21 3.48 19.60
C ARG A 210 -19.68 4.79 19.02
N ARG A 211 -18.71 4.73 18.10
CA ARG A 211 -18.16 5.92 17.42
C ARG A 211 -19.17 6.55 16.46
N SER A 212 -19.92 5.74 15.73
CA SER A 212 -20.96 6.20 14.81
C SER A 212 -22.12 6.86 15.53
N GLN A 213 -22.53 6.34 16.69
CA GLN A 213 -23.57 6.97 17.52
C GLN A 213 -23.13 8.35 18.00
N LYS A 214 -21.93 8.46 18.59
CA LYS A 214 -21.36 9.75 19.01
C LYS A 214 -21.19 10.76 17.88
N ALA A 215 -21.05 10.32 16.63
CA ALA A 215 -20.97 11.20 15.47
C ALA A 215 -22.36 11.72 15.06
N LYS A 216 -23.40 10.87 15.16
CA LYS A 216 -24.79 11.27 14.95
C LYS A 216 -25.26 12.26 16.02
N ASP A 217 -24.87 12.04 17.27
CA ASP A 217 -25.24 12.93 18.38
C ASP A 217 -24.55 14.33 18.30
N ARG A 218 -23.61 14.52 17.36
CA ARG A 218 -22.86 15.78 17.15
C ARG A 218 -23.23 16.52 15.86
N SER A 219 -24.11 15.96 15.04
CA SER A 219 -24.63 16.57 13.80
C SER A 219 -26.07 16.99 14.00
#